data_AF-A0A511WM86-F1
#
_entry.id   AF-A0A511WM86-F1
#
_cell.length_a   1.000
_cell.length_b   1.000
_cell.length_c   1.000
_cell.angle_alpha   90.00
_cell.angle_beta   90.00
_cell.angle_gamma   90.00
#
_symmetry.space_group_name_H-M   'P 1'
#
loop_
_entity.id
_entity.type
_entity.pdbx_description
1 polymer ?
#
loop_
_entity_poly.entity_id
_entity_poly.type
_entity_poly.pdbx_seq_one_letter_code
_entity_poly.pdbx_strand_id
1 'polypeptide(L)'
;MPNETKQTFHITDYNDFNRVCVENDGLAFPELKKMMEDYILSQATMEFEECWIQDQQVEEGEVRTVQVNFVDTNSNNFIRLWGSKNNETEEVLNMKVDAMDLKTEELVYERQLV
;
A
#
# COMPACT_ATOMS: atom_id res chain seq x y z
N MET A 1 -4.81 20.51 15.57
CA MET A 1 -5.85 19.63 16.18
C MET A 1 -5.28 18.22 16.25
N PRO A 2 -5.63 17.34 17.21
CA PRO A 2 -5.12 15.98 17.16
C PRO A 2 -5.70 15.29 15.93
N ASN A 3 -4.85 14.61 15.17
CA ASN A 3 -5.28 13.82 14.03
C ASN A 3 -6.25 12.73 14.48
N GLU A 4 -7.42 12.64 13.85
CA GLU A 4 -8.45 11.65 14.20
C GLU A 4 -8.56 10.58 13.11
N THR A 5 -8.29 9.32 13.46
CA THR A 5 -8.53 8.19 12.55
C THR A 5 -10.03 8.02 12.36
N LYS A 6 -10.49 8.20 11.11
CA LYS A 6 -11.90 8.02 10.74
C LYS A 6 -12.22 6.56 10.48
N GLN A 7 -11.33 5.87 9.76
CA GLN A 7 -11.58 4.50 9.34
C GLN A 7 -10.28 3.75 9.12
N THR A 8 -10.30 2.46 9.45
CA THR A 8 -9.23 1.53 9.11
C THR A 8 -9.85 0.27 8.54
N PHE A 9 -9.37 -0.15 7.38
CA PHE A 9 -9.67 -1.43 6.76
C PHE A 9 -8.40 -2.27 6.72
N HIS A 10 -8.55 -3.54 7.07
CA HIS A 10 -7.49 -4.54 6.99
C HIS A 10 -8.01 -5.76 6.25
N ILE A 11 -7.29 -6.15 5.20
CA ILE A 11 -7.66 -7.26 4.32
C ILE A 11 -6.46 -8.20 4.26
N THR A 12 -6.67 -9.47 4.58
CA THR A 12 -5.65 -10.53 4.57
C THR A 12 -5.95 -11.64 3.57
N ASP A 13 -7.14 -11.64 2.96
CA ASP A 13 -7.49 -12.57 1.88
C ASP A 13 -7.29 -11.90 0.51
N TYR A 14 -6.59 -12.59 -0.38
CA TYR A 14 -6.30 -12.07 -1.72
C TYR A 14 -7.56 -11.87 -2.58
N ASN A 15 -8.58 -12.75 -2.47
CA ASN A 15 -9.78 -12.62 -3.30
C ASN A 15 -10.60 -11.41 -2.86
N ASP A 16 -10.69 -11.17 -1.54
CA ASP A 16 -11.30 -9.96 -1.01
C ASP A 16 -10.50 -8.71 -1.39
N PHE A 17 -9.17 -8.76 -1.33
CA PHE A 17 -8.32 -7.67 -1.80
C PHE A 17 -8.56 -7.37 -3.28
N ASN A 18 -8.47 -8.37 -4.14
CA ASN A 18 -8.67 -8.21 -5.57
C ASN A 18 -10.07 -7.65 -5.87
N ARG A 19 -11.12 -8.23 -5.28
CA ARG A 19 -12.49 -7.77 -5.48
C ARG A 19 -12.70 -6.34 -4.97
N VAL A 20 -12.31 -6.04 -3.74
CA VAL A 20 -12.61 -4.75 -3.10
C VAL A 20 -11.68 -3.66 -3.63
N CYS A 21 -10.37 -3.89 -3.57
CA CYS A 21 -9.35 -2.87 -3.82
C CYS A 21 -9.02 -2.71 -5.30
N VAL A 22 -8.98 -3.81 -6.07
CA VAL A 22 -8.56 -3.78 -7.47
C VAL A 22 -9.76 -3.63 -8.41
N GLU A 23 -10.75 -4.52 -8.33
CA GLU A 23 -11.89 -4.53 -9.25
C GLU A 23 -12.90 -3.41 -8.96
N ASN A 24 -13.16 -3.12 -7.68
CA ASN A 24 -14.14 -2.11 -7.25
C ASN A 24 -13.50 -0.78 -6.79
N ASP A 25 -12.22 -0.58 -7.10
CA ASP A 25 -11.47 0.66 -6.82
C ASP A 25 -11.47 1.10 -5.34
N GLY A 26 -11.56 0.14 -4.41
CA GLY A 26 -11.61 0.40 -2.98
C GLY A 26 -10.37 1.07 -2.40
N LEU A 27 -9.23 1.02 -3.11
CA LEU A 27 -8.05 1.82 -2.75
C LEU A 27 -8.34 3.33 -2.84
N ALA A 28 -9.16 3.75 -3.81
CA ALA A 28 -9.32 5.15 -4.25
C ALA A 28 -7.97 5.89 -4.40
N PHE A 29 -6.94 5.15 -4.82
CA PHE A 29 -5.56 5.63 -4.95
C PHE A 29 -4.96 5.13 -6.27
N PRO A 30 -5.30 5.78 -7.40
CA PRO A 30 -4.96 5.31 -8.74
C PRO A 30 -3.45 5.17 -8.97
N GLU A 31 -2.63 6.08 -8.43
CA GLU A 31 -1.18 6.07 -8.58
C GLU A 31 -0.55 4.82 -7.94
N LEU A 32 -0.99 4.50 -6.71
CA LEU A 32 -0.53 3.33 -5.98
C LEU A 32 -1.02 2.04 -6.64
N LYS A 33 -2.29 2.01 -7.10
CA LYS A 33 -2.85 0.87 -7.85
C LYS A 33 -2.05 0.59 -9.12
N LYS A 34 -1.74 1.64 -9.90
CA LYS A 34 -0.95 1.51 -11.11
C LYS A 34 0.46 0.97 -10.83
N MET A 35 1.12 1.47 -9.78
CA MET A 35 2.43 0.96 -9.36
C MET A 35 2.35 -0.55 -9.07
N MET A 36 1.36 -0.95 -8.28
CA MET A 36 1.14 -2.34 -7.91
C MET A 36 0.89 -3.23 -9.12
N GLU A 37 0.07 -2.80 -10.07
CA GLU A 37 -0.21 -3.52 -11.32
C GLU A 37 1.04 -3.62 -12.21
N ASP A 38 1.79 -2.51 -12.38
CA ASP A 38 2.95 -2.45 -13.26
C ASP A 38 4.13 -3.29 -12.72
N TYR A 39 4.37 -3.28 -11.40
CA TYR A 39 5.61 -3.82 -10.83
C TYR A 39 5.45 -5.03 -9.92
N ILE A 40 4.32 -5.17 -9.21
CA ILE A 40 4.18 -6.22 -8.19
C ILE A 40 3.36 -7.38 -8.74
N LEU A 41 2.14 -7.12 -9.22
CA LEU A 41 1.25 -8.15 -9.75
C LEU A 41 1.73 -8.71 -11.10
N SER A 42 2.64 -8.01 -11.78
CA SER A 42 3.31 -8.52 -12.98
C SER A 42 4.35 -9.61 -12.68
N GLN A 43 4.76 -9.78 -11.42
CA GLN A 43 5.76 -10.77 -11.02
C GLN A 43 5.08 -12.04 -10.51
N ALA A 44 5.43 -13.19 -11.11
CA ALA A 44 4.86 -14.48 -10.74
C ALA A 44 5.25 -14.98 -9.34
N THR A 45 6.25 -14.38 -8.71
CA THR A 45 6.80 -14.81 -7.40
C THR A 45 6.25 -14.00 -6.22
N MET A 46 5.48 -12.94 -6.49
CA MET A 46 4.90 -12.07 -5.49
C MET A 46 3.59 -12.67 -4.98
N GLU A 47 3.56 -13.00 -3.70
CA GLU A 47 2.37 -13.47 -2.99
C GLU A 47 1.82 -12.33 -2.13
N PHE A 48 0.52 -12.08 -2.21
CA PHE A 48 -0.14 -11.09 -1.38
C PHE A 48 -0.22 -11.57 0.07
N GLU A 49 0.10 -10.69 1.02
CA GLU A 49 -0.01 -10.95 2.45
C GLU A 49 -1.19 -10.19 3.06
N GLU A 50 -1.19 -8.87 2.90
CA GLU A 50 -2.21 -8.01 3.49
C GLU A 50 -2.27 -6.62 2.86
N CYS A 51 -3.41 -5.96 3.05
CA CYS A 51 -3.64 -4.57 2.69
C CYS A 51 -4.24 -3.83 3.87
N TRP A 52 -3.68 -2.67 4.17
CA TRP A 52 -4.17 -1.71 5.16
C TRP A 52 -4.57 -0.42 4.46
N ILE A 53 -5.77 0.06 4.76
CA ILE A 53 -6.26 1.37 4.29
C ILE A 53 -6.71 2.14 5.53
N GLN A 54 -6.19 3.34 5.70
CA GLN A 54 -6.53 4.21 6.82
C GLN A 54 -6.89 5.60 6.32
N ASP A 55 -8.07 6.08 6.70
CA ASP A 55 -8.51 7.45 6.49
C ASP A 55 -8.38 8.23 7.80
N GLN A 56 -7.75 9.39 7.75
CA GLN A 56 -7.46 10.22 8.92
C GLN A 56 -7.74 11.69 8.62
N GLN A 57 -8.43 12.38 9.53
CA GLN A 57 -8.57 13.84 9.47
C GLN A 57 -7.28 14.49 9.98
N VAL A 58 -6.68 15.35 9.17
CA VAL A 58 -5.56 16.22 9.55
C VAL A 58 -5.93 17.69 9.28
N GLU A 59 -5.02 18.63 9.58
CA GLU A 59 -5.29 20.08 9.41
C GLU A 59 -5.50 20.46 7.95
N GLU A 60 -4.81 19.78 7.03
CA GLU A 60 -4.82 20.00 5.59
C GLU A 60 -5.96 19.26 4.85
N GLY A 61 -6.81 18.52 5.57
CA GLY A 61 -7.93 17.76 5.01
C GLY A 61 -7.95 16.30 5.44
N GLU A 62 -8.76 15.49 4.75
CA GLU A 62 -8.75 14.03 4.95
C GLU A 62 -7.61 13.37 4.17
N VAL A 63 -6.75 12.62 4.86
CA VAL A 63 -5.63 11.88 4.27
C VAL A 63 -5.94 10.40 4.30
N ARG A 64 -5.87 9.77 3.13
CA ARG A 64 -5.88 8.32 2.97
C ARG A 64 -4.45 7.79 2.93
N THR A 65 -4.17 6.79 3.74
CA THR A 65 -2.92 6.03 3.72
C THR A 65 -3.23 4.59 3.33
N VAL A 66 -2.47 4.05 2.39
CA VAL A 66 -2.57 2.68 1.91
C VAL A 66 -1.23 2.00 2.06
N GLN A 67 -1.22 0.81 2.62
CA GLN A 67 -0.07 -0.09 2.63
C GLN A 67 -0.50 -1.46 2.11
N VAL A 68 0.20 -1.97 1.10
CA VAL A 68 0.00 -3.33 0.58
C VAL A 68 1.30 -4.10 0.73
N ASN A 69 1.21 -5.26 1.35
CA ASN A 69 2.34 -6.10 1.69
C ASN A 69 2.32 -7.40 0.86
N PHE A 70 3.50 -7.81 0.45
CA PHE A 70 3.72 -9.01 -0.35
C PHE A 70 4.94 -9.77 0.16
N VAL A 71 4.99 -11.07 -0.13
CA VAL A 71 6.21 -11.87 -0.01
C VAL A 71 6.70 -12.22 -1.40
N ASP A 72 7.96 -11.90 -1.69
CA ASP A 72 8.65 -12.45 -2.85
C ASP A 72 9.21 -13.82 -2.49
N THR A 73 8.56 -14.88 -2.98
CA THR A 73 8.94 -16.27 -2.72
C THR A 73 10.30 -16.67 -3.28
N ASN A 74 10.82 -15.91 -4.25
CA ASN A 74 12.13 -16.18 -4.85
C ASN A 74 13.28 -15.65 -4.00
N SER A 75 13.19 -14.39 -3.57
CA SER A 75 14.23 -13.77 -2.73
C SER A 75 13.99 -13.94 -1.22
N ASN A 76 12.81 -14.45 -0.83
CA ASN A 76 12.35 -14.53 0.57
C ASN A 76 12.38 -13.15 1.25
N ASN A 77 11.89 -12.13 0.52
CA ASN A 77 11.80 -10.75 0.99
C ASN A 77 10.35 -10.36 1.23
N PHE A 78 10.13 -9.54 2.24
CA PHE A 78 8.87 -8.86 2.51
C PHE A 78 8.86 -7.53 1.78
N ILE A 79 7.98 -7.38 0.80
CA ILE A 79 7.84 -6.18 -0.01
C ILE A 79 6.67 -5.36 0.51
N ARG A 80 6.89 -4.07 0.74
CA ARG A 80 5.85 -3.14 1.18
C ARG A 80 5.71 -2.02 0.18
N LEU A 81 4.50 -1.85 -0.36
CA LEU A 81 4.11 -0.69 -1.12
C LEU A 81 3.25 0.21 -0.24
N TRP A 82 3.75 1.42 0.02
CA TRP A 82 3.09 2.38 0.89
C TRP A 82 2.81 3.67 0.12
N GLY A 83 1.66 4.30 0.38
CA GLY A 83 1.42 5.67 -0.04
C GLY A 83 0.42 6.39 0.84
N SER A 84 0.45 7.72 0.79
CA SER A 84 -0.60 8.58 1.31
C SER A 84 -1.02 9.65 0.30
N LYS A 85 -2.31 9.98 0.29
CA LYS A 85 -2.94 10.95 -0.59
C LYS A 85 -3.93 11.79 0.20
N ASN A 86 -4.04 13.08 -0.12
CA ASN A 86 -5.13 13.90 0.36
C ASN A 86 -6.39 13.60 -0.47
N ASN A 87 -7.48 13.19 0.19
CA ASN A 87 -8.74 12.82 -0.47
C ASN A 87 -9.48 14.04 -1.03
N GLU A 88 -9.24 15.23 -0.51
CA GLU A 88 -9.90 16.47 -0.95
C GLU A 88 -9.16 17.12 -2.12
N THR A 89 -7.82 17.17 -2.08
CA THR A 89 -7.01 17.79 -3.14
C THR A 89 -6.52 16.82 -4.21
N GLU A 90 -6.70 15.51 -3.98
CA GLU A 90 -6.14 14.41 -4.78
C GLU A 90 -4.60 14.40 -4.87
N GLU A 91 -3.92 15.23 -4.07
CA GLU A 91 -2.47 15.32 -4.05
C GLU A 91 -1.85 14.09 -3.38
N VAL A 92 -0.91 13.43 -4.07
CA VAL A 92 -0.09 12.36 -3.51
C VAL A 92 0.96 12.98 -2.59
N LEU A 93 0.88 12.68 -1.30
CA LEU A 93 1.74 13.24 -0.26
C LEU A 93 3.02 12.43 -0.08
N ASN A 94 2.92 11.11 -0.20
CA ASN A 94 4.05 10.20 -0.07
C ASN A 94 3.75 8.92 -0.85
N MET A 95 4.76 8.35 -1.50
CA MET A 95 4.65 7.01 -2.06
C MET A 95 6.03 6.36 -2.11
N LYS A 96 6.15 5.15 -1.60
CA LYS A 96 7.41 4.40 -1.58
C LYS A 96 7.18 2.91 -1.69
N VAL A 97 8.21 2.22 -2.15
CA VAL A 97 8.30 0.76 -2.10
C VAL A 97 9.58 0.39 -1.39
N ASP A 98 9.50 -0.58 -0.49
CA ASP A 98 10.67 -1.12 0.17
C ASP A 98 10.60 -2.64 0.31
N ALA A 99 11.75 -3.25 0.56
CA ALA A 99 11.91 -4.68 0.73
C ALA A 99 12.75 -4.96 1.98
N MET A 100 12.28 -5.86 2.83
CA MET A 100 13.01 -6.37 3.98
C MET A 100 13.36 -7.83 3.78
N ASP A 101 14.57 -8.24 4.13
CA ASP A 101 14.91 -9.65 4.19
C ASP A 101 14.21 -10.30 5.40
N LEU A 102 13.42 -11.35 5.15
CA LEU A 102 12.61 -11.98 6.19
C LEU A 102 13.41 -12.71 7.28
N LYS A 103 14.69 -13.02 7.04
CA LYS A 103 15.54 -13.75 7.99
C LYS A 103 16.31 -12.82 8.92
N THR A 104 16.78 -11.71 8.36
CA THR A 104 17.64 -10.75 9.05
C THR A 104 16.87 -9.53 9.55
N GLU A 105 15.65 -9.33 9.04
CA GLU A 105 14.82 -8.14 9.29
C GLU A 105 15.48 -6.83 8.80
N GLU A 106 16.51 -6.94 7.95
CA GLU A 106 17.22 -5.79 7.40
C GLU A 106 16.51 -5.27 6.15
N LEU A 107 16.49 -3.94 6.01
CA LEU A 107 16.01 -3.25 4.81
C LEU A 107 17.04 -3.47 3.69
N VAL A 108 16.68 -4.26 2.68
CA VAL A 108 17.58 -4.58 1.55
C VAL A 108 17.37 -3.67 0.35
N TYR A 109 16.22 -3.01 0.28
CA TYR A 109 15.89 -2.06 -0.78
C TYR A 109 14.85 -1.06 -0.30
N GLU A 110 14.99 0.20 -0.70
CA GLU A 110 13.98 1.23 -0.54
C GLU A 110 14.04 2.16 -1.76
N ARG A 111 12.87 2.56 -2.25
CA ARG A 111 12.73 3.54 -3.31
C ARG A 111 11.56 4.46 -3.03
N GLN A 112 11.87 5.76 -2.95
CA GLN A 112 10.87 6.81 -2.98
C GLN A 112 10.33 6.98 -4.41
N LEU A 113 9.02 7.10 -4.54
CA LEU A 113 8.31 7.21 -5.83
C LEU A 113 7.75 8.62 -6.06
N VAL A 114 7.43 9.34 -4.99
CA VAL A 114 6.99 10.75 -4.98
C VAL A 114 7.70 11.51 -3.88
#